data_AF-A0A7N8YK98-F1
#
_entry.id   AF-A0A7N8YK98-F1
#
_cell.length_a   1.000
_cell.length_b   1.000
_cell.length_c   1.000
_cell.angle_alpha   90.00
_cell.angle_beta   90.00
_cell.angle_gamma   90.00
#
_symmetry.space_group_name_H-M   'P 1'
#
loop_
_entity.id
_entity.type
_entity.pdbx_description
1 polymer ?
#
loop_
_entity_poly.entity_id
_entity_poly.type
_entity_poly.pdbx_seq_one_letter_code
_entity_poly.pdbx_strand_id
1 'polypeptide(L)'
;VKPINKQAEKLKQQQRLEEEDERNLNYNPPAQKSLQEIQQLDKDDESLVKYKQTLLGTAPVTAVDKVSYMVGSYGPKAEEQEFLSPLDEAPKGLMTRGHYQIKSCFIDDDKNVYLSWEWNLDIKKDWNE
;
A
#
# COMPACT_ATOMS: atom_id res chain seq x y z
N VAL A 1 38.75 -48.52 18.08
CA VAL A 1 38.82 -47.14 17.50
C VAL A 1 37.70 -46.98 16.49
N LYS A 2 37.07 -45.80 16.44
CA LYS A 2 36.04 -45.29 15.50
C LYS A 2 34.55 -45.32 15.96
N PRO A 3 34.12 -44.38 16.84
CA PRO A 3 32.73 -43.96 16.92
C PRO A 3 32.49 -42.58 16.26
N ILE A 4 33.26 -42.21 15.24
CA ILE A 4 33.24 -40.85 14.66
C ILE A 4 32.15 -40.66 13.58
N ASN A 5 31.62 -41.73 12.97
CA ASN A 5 30.83 -41.59 11.74
C ASN A 5 29.31 -41.46 11.88
N LYS A 6 28.69 -41.88 12.99
CA LYS A 6 27.21 -41.89 13.10
C LYS A 6 26.61 -40.49 13.24
N GLN A 7 27.30 -39.60 13.95
CA GLN A 7 26.81 -38.25 14.23
C GLN A 7 27.00 -37.34 13.01
N ALA A 8 28.10 -37.51 12.29
CA ALA A 8 28.37 -36.83 11.02
C ALA A 8 27.38 -37.27 9.91
N GLU A 9 27.01 -38.54 9.83
CA GLU A 9 25.97 -38.99 8.90
C GLU A 9 24.59 -38.47 9.26
N LYS A 10 24.24 -38.40 10.54
CA LYS A 10 22.97 -37.83 10.99
C LYS A 10 22.86 -36.35 10.65
N LEU A 11 23.95 -35.58 10.84
CA LEU A 11 23.99 -34.16 10.50
C LEU A 11 23.92 -33.95 8.98
N LYS A 12 24.63 -34.76 8.19
CA LYS A 12 24.55 -34.73 6.73
C LYS A 12 23.16 -35.10 6.22
N GLN A 13 22.50 -36.06 6.87
CA GLN A 13 21.14 -36.44 6.50
C GLN A 13 20.13 -35.35 6.88
N GLN A 14 20.31 -34.70 8.04
CA GLN A 14 19.50 -33.57 8.49
C GLN A 14 19.64 -32.37 7.54
N GLN A 15 20.88 -32.00 7.18
CA GLN A 15 21.17 -30.93 6.22
C GLN A 15 20.61 -31.24 4.84
N ARG A 16 20.72 -32.50 4.38
CA ARG A 16 20.16 -32.91 3.08
C ARG A 16 18.62 -32.87 3.08
N LEU A 17 17.99 -33.18 4.21
CA LEU A 17 16.54 -33.09 4.40
C LEU A 17 16.09 -31.62 4.46
N GLU A 18 16.81 -30.76 5.17
CA GLU A 18 16.54 -29.31 5.23
C GLU A 18 16.71 -28.66 3.84
N GLU A 19 17.76 -29.01 3.11
CA GLU A 19 17.99 -28.56 1.72
C GLU A 19 16.96 -29.15 0.72
N GLU A 20 16.39 -30.32 0.99
CA GLU A 20 15.29 -30.87 0.19
C GLU A 20 13.95 -30.21 0.53
N ASP A 21 13.67 -29.90 1.80
CA ASP A 21 12.46 -29.19 2.24
C ASP A 21 12.47 -27.73 1.75
N GLU A 22 13.62 -27.03 1.77
CA GLU A 22 13.76 -25.69 1.17
C GLU A 22 13.56 -25.72 -0.35
N ARG A 23 14.08 -26.74 -1.04
CA ARG A 23 13.90 -26.90 -2.48
C ARG A 23 12.50 -27.36 -2.87
N ASN A 24 11.71 -27.85 -1.91
CA ASN A 24 10.34 -28.31 -2.10
C ASN A 24 9.30 -27.34 -1.52
N LEU A 25 9.67 -26.07 -1.38
CA LEU A 25 8.71 -24.97 -1.22
C LEU A 25 8.00 -24.73 -2.56
N ASN A 26 7.13 -25.67 -2.94
CA ASN A 26 6.22 -25.54 -4.08
C ASN A 26 5.02 -24.63 -3.73
N TYR A 27 5.32 -23.44 -3.20
CA TYR A 27 4.32 -22.43 -2.93
C TYR A 27 3.82 -21.87 -4.26
N ASN A 28 2.54 -22.11 -4.57
CA ASN A 28 1.91 -21.50 -5.71
C ASN A 28 1.17 -20.24 -5.22
N PRO A 29 1.64 -19.03 -5.56
CA PRO A 29 0.99 -17.80 -5.13
C PRO A 29 -0.47 -17.80 -5.61
N PRO A 30 -1.41 -17.36 -4.77
CA PRO A 30 -2.79 -17.23 -5.21
C PRO A 30 -2.88 -16.19 -6.33
N ALA A 31 -3.93 -16.32 -7.15
CA ALA A 31 -4.24 -15.32 -8.15
C ALA A 31 -4.34 -13.93 -7.50
N GLN A 32 -3.77 -12.93 -8.16
CA GLN A 32 -3.85 -11.56 -7.70
C GLN A 32 -5.32 -11.09 -7.74
N LYS A 33 -5.80 -10.53 -6.62
CA LYS A 33 -7.13 -9.95 -6.49
C LYS A 33 -7.03 -8.55 -5.89
N SER A 34 -7.90 -7.66 -6.33
CA SER A 34 -7.97 -6.32 -5.76
C SER A 34 -8.66 -6.33 -4.38
N LEU A 35 -8.37 -5.34 -3.54
CA LEU A 35 -9.04 -5.19 -2.24
C LEU A 35 -10.56 -5.03 -2.38
N GLN A 36 -11.02 -4.32 -3.42
CA GLN A 36 -12.44 -4.18 -3.72
C GLN A 36 -13.09 -5.52 -4.05
N GLU A 37 -12.42 -6.35 -4.84
CA GLU A 37 -12.92 -7.68 -5.19
C GLU A 37 -13.02 -8.56 -3.95
N ILE A 38 -12.00 -8.56 -3.07
CA ILE A 38 -12.00 -9.33 -1.83
C ILE A 38 -13.15 -8.90 -0.89
N GLN A 39 -13.44 -7.60 -0.80
CA GLN A 39 -14.55 -7.05 -0.02
C GLN A 39 -15.94 -7.37 -0.63
N GLN A 40 -16.01 -7.61 -1.94
CA GLN A 40 -17.26 -7.94 -2.63
C GLN A 40 -17.61 -9.42 -2.61
N LEU A 41 -16.61 -10.28 -2.44
CA LEU A 41 -16.83 -11.71 -2.23
C LEU A 41 -17.60 -11.94 -0.92
N ASP A 42 -18.55 -12.87 -0.94
CA ASP A 42 -19.26 -13.37 0.25
C ASP A 42 -19.92 -12.26 1.09
N LYS A 43 -20.49 -11.25 0.43
CA LYS A 43 -21.15 -10.11 1.09
C LYS A 43 -22.33 -10.52 1.98
N ASP A 44 -22.91 -11.67 1.70
CA ASP A 44 -24.01 -12.28 2.43
C ASP A 44 -23.57 -13.07 3.68
N ASP A 45 -22.27 -13.37 3.83
CA ASP A 45 -21.74 -14.08 5.00
C ASP A 45 -21.18 -13.08 6.04
N GLU A 46 -21.96 -12.83 7.09
CA GLU A 46 -21.56 -11.93 8.18
C GLU A 46 -20.24 -12.31 8.88
N SER A 47 -19.93 -13.61 8.96
CA SER A 47 -18.71 -14.10 9.62
C SER A 47 -17.49 -13.80 8.77
N LEU A 48 -17.59 -14.02 7.46
CA LEU A 48 -16.54 -13.68 6.51
C LEU A 48 -16.38 -12.16 6.38
N VAL A 49 -17.48 -11.39 6.41
CA VAL A 49 -17.42 -9.93 6.44
C VAL A 49 -16.68 -9.45 7.68
N LYS A 50 -17.01 -9.95 8.88
CA LYS A 50 -16.31 -9.61 10.14
C LYS A 50 -14.84 -10.02 10.11
N TYR A 51 -14.52 -11.18 9.56
CA TYR A 51 -13.14 -11.65 9.40
C TYR A 51 -12.34 -10.73 8.46
N LYS A 52 -12.88 -10.45 7.27
CA LYS A 52 -12.28 -9.51 6.30
C LYS A 52 -12.12 -8.13 6.90
N GLN A 53 -13.12 -7.63 7.63
CA GLN A 53 -13.08 -6.35 8.32
C GLN A 53 -12.03 -6.30 9.43
N THR A 54 -11.83 -7.40 10.17
CA THR A 54 -10.79 -7.50 11.22
C THR A 54 -9.39 -7.46 10.63
N LEU A 55 -9.19 -8.07 9.45
CA LEU A 55 -7.89 -8.11 8.77
C LEU A 55 -7.58 -6.85 7.94
N LEU A 56 -8.59 -6.31 7.23
CA LEU A 56 -8.44 -5.20 6.28
C LEU A 56 -8.80 -3.84 6.88
N GLY A 57 -9.44 -3.82 8.05
CA GLY A 57 -10.08 -2.63 8.61
C GLY A 57 -11.45 -2.33 7.96
N THR A 58 -12.25 -1.49 8.63
CA THR A 58 -13.61 -1.10 8.20
C THR A 58 -13.65 -0.12 7.03
N ALA A 59 -12.55 0.02 6.30
CA ALA A 59 -12.37 1.09 5.35
C ALA A 59 -12.55 0.53 3.92
N PRO A 60 -13.38 1.13 3.04
CA PRO A 60 -13.32 0.86 1.59
C PRO A 60 -11.90 1.14 1.06
N VAL A 61 -11.69 1.18 -0.27
CA VAL A 61 -10.52 1.89 -0.82
C VAL A 61 -10.67 3.36 -0.43
N THR A 62 -10.31 3.65 0.80
CA THR A 62 -10.65 4.86 1.53
C THR A 62 -9.59 5.86 1.15
N ALA A 63 -9.96 7.14 1.11
CA ALA A 63 -8.98 8.20 1.07
C ALA A 63 -7.93 7.89 2.15
N VAL A 64 -6.76 7.42 1.70
CA VAL A 64 -5.67 6.98 2.58
C VAL A 64 -5.16 8.18 3.35
N ASP A 65 -5.29 9.34 2.74
CA ASP A 65 -4.95 10.62 3.32
C ASP A 65 -5.84 11.74 2.75
N LYS A 66 -6.01 12.81 3.54
CA LYS A 66 -6.64 14.06 3.10
C LYS A 66 -5.86 15.22 3.69
N VAL A 67 -5.27 16.02 2.81
CA VAL A 67 -4.57 17.23 3.19
C VAL A 67 -5.34 18.45 2.69
N SER A 68 -5.44 19.47 3.54
CA SER A 68 -6.11 20.74 3.25
C SER A 68 -5.18 21.88 3.62
N TYR A 69 -4.88 22.76 2.66
CA TYR A 69 -4.01 23.92 2.87
C TYR A 69 -4.84 25.21 2.77
N MET A 70 -4.86 26.01 3.85
CA MET A 70 -5.42 27.36 3.79
C MET A 70 -4.42 28.27 3.09
N VAL A 71 -4.74 28.63 1.85
CA VAL A 71 -3.90 29.49 1.02
C VAL A 71 -4.09 30.97 1.40
N GLY A 72 -5.23 31.32 2.02
CA GLY A 72 -5.56 32.67 2.51
C GLY A 72 -6.48 33.45 1.58
N SER A 73 -6.77 34.71 1.94
CA SER A 73 -7.59 35.62 1.14
C SER A 73 -6.71 36.52 0.28
N TYR A 74 -6.85 36.44 -1.04
CA TYR A 74 -6.10 37.27 -1.99
C TYR A 74 -7.01 38.32 -2.62
N GLY A 75 -6.58 39.57 -2.58
CA GLY A 75 -7.23 40.65 -3.32
C GLY A 75 -6.93 40.56 -4.82
N PRO A 76 -7.78 41.15 -5.68
CA PRO A 76 -7.55 41.16 -7.12
C PRO A 76 -6.24 41.91 -7.44
N LYS A 77 -5.29 41.20 -8.04
CA LYS A 77 -3.99 41.71 -8.48
C LYS A 77 -3.71 41.18 -9.89
N ALA A 78 -3.00 41.97 -10.70
CA ALA A 78 -2.60 41.56 -12.05
C ALA A 78 -1.42 40.57 -12.07
N GLU A 79 -0.59 40.57 -11.02
CA GLU A 79 0.51 39.62 -10.85
C GLU A 79 0.03 38.34 -10.16
N GLU A 80 0.53 37.22 -10.66
CA GLU A 80 0.25 35.88 -10.15
C GLU A 80 0.69 35.74 -8.69
N GLN A 81 -0.07 34.96 -7.93
CA GLN A 81 0.23 34.68 -6.53
C GLN A 81 0.95 33.34 -6.43
N GLU A 82 2.07 33.33 -5.72
CA GLU A 82 2.82 32.12 -5.43
C GLU A 82 2.55 31.69 -3.99
N PHE A 83 2.08 30.47 -3.82
CA PHE A 83 1.95 29.82 -2.52
C PHE A 83 2.84 28.58 -2.50
N LEU A 84 3.74 28.53 -1.52
CA LEU A 84 4.60 27.37 -1.29
C LEU A 84 4.00 26.54 -0.15
N SER A 85 3.52 25.34 -0.47
CA SER A 85 3.11 24.38 0.55
C SER A 85 4.30 24.01 1.45
N PRO A 86 4.08 23.70 2.73
CA PRO A 86 5.12 23.14 3.58
C PRO A 86 5.79 21.92 2.94
N LEU A 87 7.05 21.68 3.31
CA LEU A 87 7.76 20.46 2.91
C LEU A 87 7.04 19.23 3.46
N ASP A 88 6.64 18.34 2.57
CA ASP A 88 6.05 17.05 2.90
C ASP A 88 7.00 15.92 2.49
N GLU A 89 7.15 14.90 3.36
CA GLU A 89 8.05 13.77 3.11
C GLU A 89 7.26 12.62 2.49
N ALA A 90 7.66 12.22 1.28
CA ALA A 90 7.00 11.13 0.58
C ALA A 90 6.99 9.84 1.44
N PRO A 91 5.84 9.15 1.57
CA PRO A 91 5.71 8.01 2.46
C PRO A 91 6.62 6.86 2.01
N LYS A 92 7.53 6.44 2.90
CA LYS A 92 8.51 5.37 2.64
C LYS A 92 8.03 4.05 3.24
N GLY A 93 8.08 2.98 2.45
CA GLY A 93 7.77 1.63 2.92
C GLY A 93 7.34 0.70 1.80
N LEU A 94 7.33 -0.61 2.06
CA LEU A 94 6.84 -1.59 1.09
C LEU A 94 5.33 -1.47 0.87
N MET A 95 4.58 -1.07 1.91
CA MET A 95 3.12 -0.95 1.88
C MET A 95 2.61 0.38 1.29
N THR A 96 3.47 1.38 1.12
CA THR A 96 3.13 2.70 0.56
C THR A 96 3.55 2.85 -0.91
N ARG A 97 4.06 1.77 -1.50
CA ARG A 97 4.33 1.69 -2.94
C ARG A 97 3.10 1.18 -3.65
N GLY A 98 2.67 1.88 -4.68
CA GLY A 98 1.44 1.55 -5.40
C GLY A 98 0.96 2.68 -6.30
N HIS A 99 -0.21 2.48 -6.88
CA HIS A 99 -0.92 3.45 -7.70
C HIS A 99 -1.92 4.22 -6.83
N TYR A 100 -1.78 5.54 -6.79
CA TYR A 100 -2.66 6.43 -6.05
C TYR A 100 -3.47 7.28 -7.02
N GLN A 101 -4.77 7.40 -6.78
CA GLN A 101 -5.63 8.34 -7.49
C GLN A 101 -5.92 9.51 -6.54
N ILE A 102 -5.38 10.69 -6.87
CA ILE A 102 -5.52 11.90 -6.08
C ILE A 102 -6.63 12.75 -6.68
N LYS A 103 -7.49 13.29 -5.81
CA LYS A 103 -8.49 14.30 -6.15
C LYS A 103 -8.13 15.60 -5.47
N SER A 104 -7.80 16.60 -6.27
CA SER A 104 -7.44 17.93 -5.79
C SER A 104 -8.61 18.88 -6.06
N CYS A 105 -8.97 19.70 -5.07
CA CYS A 105 -9.97 20.74 -5.23
C CYS A 105 -9.50 22.05 -4.59
N PHE A 106 -9.83 23.16 -5.25
CA PHE A 106 -9.61 24.51 -4.76
C PHE A 106 -10.96 25.12 -4.41
N ILE A 107 -11.14 25.41 -3.12
CA ILE A 107 -12.37 25.95 -2.54
C ILE A 107 -12.07 27.14 -1.62
N ASP A 108 -13.02 28.05 -1.49
CA ASP A 108 -13.00 29.13 -0.49
C ASP A 108 -13.91 28.80 0.72
N ASP A 109 -13.98 29.75 1.68
CA ASP A 109 -14.84 29.66 2.86
C ASP A 109 -16.35 29.75 2.53
N ASP A 110 -16.71 30.34 1.39
CA ASP A 110 -18.07 30.40 0.85
C ASP A 110 -18.49 29.11 0.13
N LYS A 111 -17.60 28.09 0.09
CA LYS A 111 -17.77 26.79 -0.58
C LYS A 111 -17.85 26.86 -2.10
N ASN A 112 -17.35 27.95 -2.70
CA ASN A 112 -17.22 28.03 -4.14
C ASN A 112 -16.09 27.10 -4.60
N VAL A 113 -16.39 26.21 -5.55
CA VAL A 113 -15.38 25.34 -6.16
C VAL A 113 -14.85 26.05 -7.40
N TYR A 114 -13.60 26.50 -7.35
CA TYR A 114 -12.96 27.18 -8.48
C TYR A 114 -12.34 26.19 -9.45
N LEU A 115 -11.74 25.12 -8.93
CA LEU A 115 -11.08 24.10 -9.73
C LEU A 115 -11.11 22.76 -9.01
N SER A 116 -11.41 21.70 -9.75
CA SER A 116 -11.36 20.32 -9.24
C SER A 116 -10.77 19.45 -10.34
N TRP A 117 -9.76 18.65 -10.01
CA TRP A 117 -9.10 17.78 -10.96
C TRP A 117 -8.62 16.49 -10.28
N GLU A 118 -8.45 15.46 -11.10
CA GLU A 118 -7.97 14.16 -10.67
C GLU A 118 -6.67 13.81 -11.40
N TRP A 119 -5.73 13.23 -10.69
CA TRP A 119 -4.45 12.81 -11.24
C TRP A 119 -3.95 11.55 -10.54
N ASN A 120 -3.11 10.79 -11.22
CA ASN A 120 -2.56 9.54 -10.70
C ASN A 120 -1.10 9.73 -10.30
N LEU A 121 -0.71 9.17 -9.16
CA LEU A 121 0.66 9.15 -8.67
C LEU A 121 1.07 7.70 -8.42
N ASP A 122 2.19 7.30 -9.01
CA ASP A 122 2.77 6.00 -8.74
C ASP A 122 3.93 6.17 -7.77
N ILE A 123 3.98 5.38 -6.70
CA ILE A 123 5.13 5.37 -5.78
C ILE A 123 5.88 4.06 -5.99
N LYS A 124 7.09 4.16 -6.53
CA LYS A 124 7.97 3.01 -6.81
C LYS A 124 9.28 3.11 -6.00
N LYS A 125 9.95 1.96 -5.82
CA LYS A 125 11.24 1.87 -5.14
C LYS A 125 12.36 2.49 -5.98
N ASP A 126 12.39 2.11 -7.25
CA ASP A 126 13.40 2.47 -8.22
C ASP A 126 12.67 3.09 -9.42
N TRP A 127 13.20 4.20 -9.90
CA TRP A 127 12.64 4.99 -11.00
C TRP A 127 13.45 4.84 -12.29
N ASN A 128 14.21 3.75 -12.41
CA ASN A 128 14.96 3.47 -13.61
C ASN A 128 14.04 2.97 -14.71
N GLU A 129 14.23 3.53 -15.90
CA GLU A 129 13.60 3.18 -17.17
C GLU A 129 13.98 1.76 -17.63
#